data_AF-A0A7C8EKT7-F1
#
_entry.id   AF-A0A7C8EKT7-F1
#
_cell.length_a   1.000
_cell.length_b   1.000
_cell.length_c   1.000
_cell.angle_alpha   90.00
_cell.angle_beta   90.00
_cell.angle_gamma   90.00
#
_symmetry.space_group_name_H-M   'P 1'
#
loop_
_entity.id
_entity.type
_entity.pdbx_description
1 polymer ?
#
loop_
_entity_poly.entity_id
_entity_poly.type
_entity_poly.pdbx_seq_one_letter_code
_entity_poly.pdbx_strand_id
1 'polypeptide(L)'
;MILTPPITPAPDAETYLNVIRQDLLRMDTGIGEPFDVLSAKMVKYNIQTLDDDATPSVKGYTVWLTGGTTTITDFDDGVEGQIIIVIAEHSLTITDGTNIFLSGSANWDMTATDTLTLICKADGKWYEIGRSDSGA
;
A
#
# COMPACT_ATOMS: atom_id res chain seq x y z
N MET A 1 -20.51 15.53 53.96
CA MET A 1 -19.70 16.12 52.88
C MET A 1 -19.03 14.97 52.16
N ILE A 2 -19.55 14.55 51.00
CA ILE A 2 -18.97 13.42 50.25
C ILE A 2 -17.87 14.02 49.36
N LEU A 3 -16.61 13.71 49.67
CA LEU A 3 -15.46 14.11 48.86
C LEU A 3 -15.44 13.19 47.63
N THR A 4 -15.70 13.73 46.45
CA THR A 4 -15.43 13.00 45.21
C THR A 4 -13.91 12.83 45.06
N PRO A 5 -13.40 11.63 44.77
CA PRO A 5 -11.98 11.43 44.54
C PRO A 5 -11.51 12.30 43.37
N PRO A 6 -10.25 12.79 43.40
CA PRO A 6 -9.72 13.57 42.29
C PRO A 6 -9.73 12.72 41.03
N ILE A 7 -10.40 13.20 39.99
CA ILE A 7 -10.26 12.63 38.65
C ILE A 7 -8.85 12.97 38.16
N THR A 8 -7.99 11.96 38.01
CA THR A 8 -6.74 12.15 37.27
C THR A 8 -7.14 12.51 35.84
N PRO A 9 -6.72 13.67 35.30
CA PRO A 9 -7.06 14.03 33.94
C PRO A 9 -6.55 12.93 33.01
N ALA A 10 -7.36 12.56 32.01
CA ALA A 10 -6.91 11.67 30.97
C ALA A 10 -5.62 12.26 30.36
N PRO A 11 -4.58 11.43 30.14
CA PRO A 11 -3.37 11.87 29.49
C PRO A 11 -3.71 12.62 28.19
N ASP A 12 -2.92 13.64 27.85
CA ASP A 12 -3.05 14.26 26.55
C ASP A 12 -2.65 13.28 25.44
N ALA A 13 -3.04 13.60 24.20
CA ALA A 13 -2.73 12.77 23.04
C ALA A 13 -1.21 12.52 22.89
N GLU A 14 -0.37 13.50 23.24
CA GLU A 14 1.09 13.34 23.20
C GLU A 14 1.62 12.37 24.24
N THR A 15 1.02 12.31 25.42
CA THR A 15 1.38 11.35 26.46
C THR A 15 1.03 9.93 26.04
N TYR A 16 -0.14 9.74 25.41
CA TYR A 16 -0.50 8.45 24.81
C TYR A 16 0.46 8.04 23.69
N LEU A 17 0.79 8.98 22.80
CA LEU A 17 1.76 8.72 21.73
C LEU A 17 3.15 8.39 22.28
N ASN A 18 3.58 9.05 23.37
CA ASN A 18 4.86 8.79 24.02
C ASN A 18 4.91 7.43 24.72
N VAL A 19 3.81 6.96 25.31
CA VAL A 19 3.72 5.60 25.87
C VAL A 19 3.82 4.57 24.75
N ILE A 20 3.07 4.75 23.66
CA ILE A 20 3.13 3.86 22.49
C ILE A 20 4.55 3.84 21.91
N ARG A 21 5.18 5.00 21.73
CA ARG A 21 6.58 5.11 21.26
C ARG A 21 7.54 4.35 22.17
N GLN A 22 7.40 4.49 23.49
CA GLN A 22 8.27 3.80 24.45
C GLN A 22 8.03 2.29 24.52
N ASP A 23 6.79 1.83 24.41
CA ASP A 23 6.48 0.40 24.45
C ASP A 23 6.95 -0.30 23.17
N LEU A 24 6.90 0.39 22.04
CA LEU A 24 7.52 -0.04 20.80
C LEU A 24 9.05 -0.02 20.88
N LEU A 25 9.63 0.95 21.58
CA LEU A 25 11.06 1.00 21.86
C LEU A 25 11.55 -0.09 22.84
N ARG A 26 10.65 -0.83 23.49
CA ARG A 26 11.01 -1.92 24.41
C ARG A 26 10.77 -3.31 23.82
N MET A 27 10.17 -3.37 22.63
CA MET A 27 9.95 -4.62 21.90
C MET A 27 11.22 -4.98 21.12
N ASP A 28 12.28 -5.32 21.85
CA ASP A 28 13.51 -5.88 21.29
C ASP A 28 13.19 -7.19 20.56
N THR A 29 13.39 -7.22 19.25
CA THR A 29 13.21 -8.42 18.41
C THR A 29 14.34 -9.45 18.57
N GLY A 30 15.31 -9.22 19.47
CA GLY A 30 16.46 -10.10 19.67
C GLY A 30 17.47 -10.07 18.51
N ILE A 31 17.31 -9.13 17.58
CA ILE A 31 18.24 -8.80 16.51
C ILE A 31 18.62 -7.35 16.76
N GLY A 32 19.91 -7.07 16.95
CA GLY A 32 20.44 -5.77 17.40
C GLY A 32 20.32 -4.64 16.39
N GLU A 33 19.13 -4.45 15.81
CA GLU A 33 18.82 -3.37 14.88
C GLU A 33 18.25 -2.18 15.66
N PRO A 34 18.68 -0.94 15.36
CA PRO A 34 18.17 0.25 16.05
C PRO A 34 16.67 0.42 15.81
N PHE A 35 15.92 0.81 16.84
CA PHE A 35 14.46 1.01 16.83
C PHE A 35 13.91 1.98 15.77
N ASP A 36 14.77 2.65 15.00
CA ASP A 36 14.42 3.45 13.82
C ASP A 36 13.71 2.59 12.74
N VAL A 37 14.02 1.30 12.66
CA VAL A 37 13.31 0.37 11.76
C VAL A 37 11.94 -0.05 12.30
N LEU A 38 11.69 0.01 13.61
CA LEU A 38 10.39 -0.34 14.19
C LEU A 38 9.34 0.76 13.94
N SER A 39 9.76 2.03 13.85
CA SER A 39 8.90 3.14 13.36
C SER A 39 8.54 3.00 11.88
N ALA A 40 9.35 2.31 11.08
CA ALA A 40 9.02 1.93 9.70
C ALA A 40 8.16 0.65 9.63
N LYS A 41 8.16 -0.16 10.70
CA LYS A 41 7.43 -1.43 10.84
C LYS A 41 5.99 -1.26 11.38
N MET A 42 5.69 -0.12 11.99
CA MET A 42 4.32 0.37 12.09
C MET A 42 3.86 0.76 10.69
N VAL A 43 3.01 -0.08 10.07
CA VAL A 43 2.50 0.02 8.69
C VAL A 43 2.68 1.42 8.13
N LYS A 44 3.79 1.63 7.43
CA LYS A 44 4.02 2.85 6.69
C LYS A 44 3.03 2.76 5.53
N TYR A 45 1.84 3.35 5.70
CA TYR A 45 0.91 3.60 4.61
C TYR A 45 1.51 4.67 3.70
N ASN A 46 2.66 4.35 3.11
CA ASN A 46 3.39 5.18 2.20
C ASN A 46 2.93 4.82 0.80
N ILE A 47 2.34 5.80 0.13
CA ILE A 47 2.16 5.73 -1.32
C ILE A 47 3.55 5.77 -1.94
N GLN A 48 3.85 4.84 -2.84
CA GLN A 48 5.08 4.83 -3.64
C GLN A 48 4.76 5.14 -5.09
N THR A 49 5.77 5.54 -5.86
CA THR A 49 5.63 5.75 -7.30
C THR A 49 6.30 4.57 -8.01
N LEU A 50 5.58 3.95 -8.94
CA LEU A 50 6.15 2.92 -9.82
C LEU A 50 7.19 3.56 -10.74
N ASP A 51 8.20 2.79 -11.15
CA ASP A 51 9.08 3.23 -12.23
C ASP A 51 8.28 3.32 -13.55
N ASP A 52 8.68 4.21 -14.46
CA ASP A 52 8.12 4.29 -15.82
C ASP A 52 8.66 3.12 -16.66
N ASP A 53 8.13 1.94 -16.39
CA ASP A 53 8.55 0.64 -16.92
C ASP A 53 7.33 -0.22 -17.27
N ALA A 54 7.49 -1.20 -18.15
CA ALA A 54 6.44 -2.14 -18.53
C ALA A 54 6.18 -3.22 -17.46
N THR A 55 7.14 -3.45 -16.56
CA THR A 55 7.06 -4.42 -15.45
C THR A 55 7.59 -3.84 -14.12
N PRO A 56 7.00 -2.74 -13.61
CA PRO A 56 7.54 -2.10 -12.41
C PRO A 56 7.44 -3.01 -11.18
N SER A 57 8.42 -2.90 -10.27
CA SER A 57 8.43 -3.67 -9.01
C SER A 57 7.39 -3.15 -8.02
N VAL A 58 6.66 -4.07 -7.37
CA VAL A 58 5.70 -3.75 -6.30
C VAL A 58 6.14 -4.27 -4.92
N LYS A 59 7.44 -4.47 -4.74
CA LYS A 59 8.00 -5.07 -3.53
C LYS A 59 7.70 -4.26 -2.26
N GLY A 60 7.02 -4.88 -1.31
CA GLY A 60 6.91 -4.38 0.06
C GLY A 60 5.91 -3.25 0.29
N TYR A 61 5.11 -2.88 -0.71
CA TYR A 61 4.06 -1.85 -0.55
C TYR A 61 2.74 -2.27 -1.19
N THR A 62 1.67 -1.58 -0.77
CA THR A 62 0.29 -1.83 -1.19
C THR A 62 -0.27 -0.71 -2.06
N VAL A 63 0.19 0.54 -1.91
CA VAL A 63 -0.40 1.68 -2.63
C VAL A 63 0.63 2.34 -3.52
N TRP A 64 0.29 2.48 -4.80
CA TRP A 64 1.18 2.88 -5.87
C TRP A 64 0.56 3.98 -6.74
N LEU A 65 1.33 5.02 -7.04
CA LEU A 65 1.07 5.95 -8.14
C LEU A 65 1.78 5.43 -9.38
N THR A 66 1.19 5.57 -10.56
CA THR A 66 1.92 5.37 -11.81
C THR A 66 3.01 6.43 -11.97
N GLY A 67 4.21 6.05 -12.43
CA GLY A 67 5.34 6.98 -12.59
C GLY A 67 5.53 7.54 -13.99
N GLY A 68 4.74 7.08 -14.96
CA GLY A 68 4.80 7.56 -16.33
C GLY A 68 3.67 6.99 -17.20
N THR A 69 3.88 7.02 -18.51
CA THR A 69 2.87 6.64 -19.52
C THR A 69 3.15 5.28 -20.15
N THR A 70 4.19 4.57 -19.71
CA THR A 70 4.54 3.25 -20.26
C THR A 70 3.40 2.25 -20.01
N THR A 71 3.05 1.49 -21.04
CA THR A 71 2.09 0.40 -20.94
C THR A 71 2.60 -0.66 -19.98
N ILE A 72 1.83 -0.94 -18.93
CA ILE A 72 2.15 -1.97 -17.95
C ILE A 72 1.62 -3.31 -18.46
N THR A 73 2.49 -4.32 -18.43
CA THR A 73 2.22 -5.69 -18.86
C THR A 73 2.38 -6.71 -17.74
N ASP A 74 3.02 -6.33 -16.63
CA ASP A 74 3.16 -7.13 -15.40
C ASP A 74 3.52 -6.23 -14.19
N PHE A 75 3.56 -6.79 -12.99
CA PHE A 75 4.23 -6.19 -11.83
C PHE A 75 5.22 -7.18 -11.20
N ASP A 76 6.47 -6.78 -11.12
CA ASP A 76 7.56 -7.61 -10.61
C ASP A 76 7.59 -7.67 -9.07
N ASP A 77 8.25 -8.69 -8.54
CA ASP A 77 8.40 -8.95 -7.09
C ASP A 77 7.07 -9.13 -6.33
N GLY A 78 5.99 -9.47 -7.04
CA GLY A 78 4.71 -9.85 -6.45
C GLY A 78 4.82 -11.11 -5.59
N VAL A 79 4.14 -11.11 -4.45
CA VAL A 79 4.05 -12.28 -3.56
C VAL A 79 2.61 -12.80 -3.53
N GLU A 80 2.42 -14.12 -3.50
CA GLU A 80 1.10 -14.73 -3.38
C GLU A 80 0.30 -14.10 -2.22
N GLY A 81 -0.92 -13.67 -2.52
CA GLY A 81 -1.83 -13.00 -1.59
C GLY A 81 -1.59 -11.49 -1.43
N GLN A 82 -0.55 -10.92 -2.05
CA GLN A 82 -0.33 -9.48 -2.05
C GLN A 82 -1.45 -8.77 -2.79
N ILE A 83 -2.01 -7.74 -2.14
CA ILE A 83 -2.95 -6.81 -2.75
C ILE A 83 -2.20 -5.51 -3.04
N ILE A 84 -2.38 -4.98 -4.25
CA ILE A 84 -1.91 -3.65 -4.64
C ILE A 84 -3.08 -2.79 -5.11
N ILE A 85 -2.98 -1.50 -4.84
CA ILE A 85 -3.83 -0.43 -5.34
C ILE A 85 -2.96 0.47 -6.19
N VAL A 86 -3.24 0.53 -7.48
CA VAL A 86 -2.58 1.41 -8.44
C VAL A 86 -3.49 2.59 -8.70
N ILE A 87 -2.96 3.80 -8.55
CA ILE A 87 -3.64 5.08 -8.81
C ILE A 87 -2.93 5.72 -10.01
N ALA A 88 -3.67 6.03 -11.06
CA ALA A 88 -3.10 6.66 -12.24
C ALA A 88 -2.82 8.15 -11.98
N GLU A 89 -1.56 8.57 -12.09
CA GLU A 89 -1.16 9.99 -12.21
C GLU A 89 -1.03 10.43 -13.67
N HIS A 90 -0.99 9.44 -14.57
CA HIS A 90 -0.81 9.60 -16.01
C HIS A 90 -1.83 8.74 -16.76
N SER A 91 -2.08 9.07 -18.03
CA SER A 91 -2.80 8.17 -18.93
C SER A 91 -1.86 7.08 -19.43
N LEU A 92 -2.22 5.83 -19.19
CA LEU A 92 -1.44 4.64 -19.56
C LEU A 92 -2.37 3.44 -19.78
N THR A 93 -1.85 2.39 -20.41
CA THR A 93 -2.60 1.15 -20.64
C THR A 93 -2.13 0.06 -19.68
N ILE A 94 -3.07 -0.67 -19.08
CA ILE A 94 -2.82 -1.96 -18.45
C ILE A 94 -3.20 -3.07 -19.44
N THR A 95 -2.25 -3.97 -19.74
CA THR A 95 -2.46 -5.05 -20.70
C THR A 95 -3.11 -6.27 -20.03
N ASP A 96 -4.19 -6.78 -20.61
CA ASP A 96 -4.88 -7.99 -20.15
C ASP A 96 -4.34 -9.26 -20.84
N GLY A 97 -4.40 -10.39 -20.13
CA GLY A 97 -4.48 -11.74 -20.73
C GLY A 97 -3.28 -12.66 -20.51
N THR A 98 -2.09 -12.13 -20.18
CA THR A 98 -0.89 -12.97 -19.93
C THR A 98 -0.50 -13.00 -18.45
N ASN A 99 -0.13 -11.85 -17.87
CA ASN A 99 0.30 -11.72 -16.48
C ASN A 99 -0.69 -10.97 -15.61
N ILE A 100 -1.53 -10.12 -16.21
CA ILE A 100 -2.60 -9.38 -15.55
C ILE A 100 -3.93 -9.80 -16.18
N PHE A 101 -4.93 -10.08 -15.35
CA PHE A 101 -6.29 -10.42 -15.76
C PHE A 101 -7.26 -9.37 -15.24
N LEU A 102 -7.81 -8.58 -16.16
CA LEU A 102 -8.75 -7.52 -15.90
C LEU A 102 -10.19 -8.02 -16.10
N SER A 103 -11.12 -7.43 -15.34
CA SER A 103 -12.55 -7.62 -15.61
C SER A 103 -12.88 -7.11 -17.02
N GLY A 104 -13.63 -7.88 -17.78
CA GLY A 104 -13.94 -7.57 -19.18
C GLY A 104 -12.95 -8.14 -20.21
N SER A 105 -11.82 -8.74 -19.77
CA SER A 105 -10.87 -9.44 -20.64
C SER A 105 -10.38 -8.61 -21.83
N ALA A 106 -10.02 -7.36 -21.55
CA ALA A 106 -9.52 -6.41 -22.52
C ALA A 106 -8.52 -5.47 -21.85
N ASN A 107 -7.57 -4.95 -22.64
CA ASN A 107 -6.69 -3.88 -22.19
C ASN A 107 -7.52 -2.71 -21.68
N TRP A 108 -7.04 -2.07 -20.63
CA TRP A 108 -7.70 -0.91 -20.06
C TRP A 108 -6.79 0.32 -20.12
N ASP A 109 -7.26 1.33 -20.82
CA ASP A 109 -6.64 2.65 -20.83
C ASP A 109 -7.10 3.42 -19.59
N MET A 110 -6.22 3.48 -18.60
CA MET A 110 -6.43 4.30 -17.41
C MET A 110 -6.22 5.77 -17.76
N THR A 111 -7.04 6.62 -17.17
CA THR A 111 -6.91 8.07 -17.13
C THR A 111 -6.49 8.52 -15.72
N ALA A 112 -5.96 9.73 -15.62
CA ALA A 112 -5.53 10.26 -14.32
C ALA A 112 -6.70 10.20 -13.30
N THR A 113 -6.39 9.80 -12.07
CA THR A 113 -7.32 9.53 -10.95
C THR A 113 -8.07 8.20 -10.99
N ASP A 114 -7.94 7.40 -12.05
CA ASP A 114 -8.44 6.02 -12.05
C ASP A 114 -7.69 5.17 -11.01
N THR A 115 -8.40 4.19 -10.45
CA THR A 115 -7.80 3.25 -9.50
C THR A 115 -8.01 1.82 -9.95
N LEU A 116 -7.00 0.98 -9.76
CA LEU A 116 -7.02 -0.45 -10.03
C LEU A 116 -6.57 -1.21 -8.79
N THR A 117 -7.36 -2.16 -8.31
CA THR A 117 -6.99 -3.05 -7.21
C THR A 117 -6.78 -4.46 -7.74
N LEU A 118 -5.58 -5.00 -7.52
CA LEU A 118 -5.17 -6.32 -7.98
C LEU A 118 -4.76 -7.20 -6.80
N ILE A 119 -4.92 -8.51 -6.95
CA ILE A 119 -4.33 -9.54 -6.08
C ILE A 119 -3.36 -10.43 -6.88
N CYS A 120 -2.18 -10.69 -6.32
CA CYS A 120 -1.26 -11.70 -6.85
C CYS A 120 -1.68 -13.09 -6.36
N LYS A 121 -1.93 -14.02 -7.28
CA LYS A 121 -2.32 -15.41 -6.96
C LYS A 121 -1.10 -16.34 -6.94
N ALA A 122 -1.31 -17.59 -6.54
CA ALA A 122 -0.27 -18.62 -6.44
C ALA A 122 0.47 -18.91 -7.76
N ASP A 123 -0.10 -18.53 -8.90
CA ASP A 123 0.52 -18.64 -10.22
C ASP A 123 1.45 -17.46 -10.56
N GLY A 124 1.63 -16.52 -9.62
CA GLY A 124 2.46 -15.33 -9.79
C GLY A 124 1.79 -14.24 -10.64
N LYS A 125 0.50 -14.38 -10.98
CA LYS A 125 -0.23 -13.47 -11.85
C LYS A 125 -1.18 -12.57 -11.08
N TRP A 126 -1.49 -11.43 -11.68
CA TRP A 126 -2.33 -10.40 -11.08
C TRP A 126 -3.77 -10.49 -11.56
N TYR A 127 -4.71 -10.41 -10.64
CA TYR A 127 -6.13 -10.51 -10.92
C TYR A 127 -6.85 -9.30 -10.35
N GLU A 128 -7.66 -8.66 -11.17
CA GLU A 128 -8.48 -7.56 -10.72
C GLU A 128 -9.52 -8.00 -9.69
N ILE A 129 -9.61 -7.24 -8.60
CA ILE A 129 -10.63 -7.39 -7.56
C ILE A 129 -11.46 -6.12 -7.37
N GLY A 130 -11.11 -5.02 -8.06
CA GLY A 130 -11.91 -3.79 -8.10
C GLY A 130 -11.21 -2.69 -8.89
N ARG A 131 -11.99 -1.71 -9.36
CA ARG A 131 -11.49 -0.49 -10.01
C ARG A 131 -12.42 0.70 -9.75
N SER A 132 -11.92 1.91 -9.96
CA SER A 132 -12.74 3.10 -10.21
C SER A 132 -12.39 3.67 -11.57
N ASP A 133 -13.41 4.01 -12.34
CA ASP A 133 -13.30 4.69 -13.62
C ASP A 133 -13.82 6.13 -13.44
N SER A 134 -12.91 7.09 -13.56
CA SER A 134 -13.16 8.52 -13.45
C SER A 134 -13.41 9.18 -14.82
N GLY A 135 -13.16 8.43 -15.92
CA GLY A 135 -13.31 8.88 -17.30
C GLY A 135 -14.63 8.46 -17.98
N ALA A 136 -15.49 7.71 -17.29
CA ALA A 136 -16.78 7.22 -17.78
C ALA A 136 -17.96 8.21 -17.63
#